data_AF-A0A933NUQ2-F1
#
_entry.id   AF-A0A933NUQ2-F1
#
_cell.length_a   1.000
_cell.length_b   1.000
_cell.length_c   1.000
_cell.angle_alpha   90.00
_cell.angle_beta   90.00
_cell.angle_gamma   90.00
#
_symmetry.space_group_name_H-M   'P 1'
#
loop_
_entity.id
_entity.type
_entity.pdbx_description
1 polymer ?
#
loop_
_entity_poly.entity_id
_entity_poly.type
_entity_poly.pdbx_seq_one_letter_code
_entity_poly.pdbx_strand_id
1 'polypeptide(L)'
;MLVLMLFGLVQAQTFFTSALPPAELRNKQAVLETTYGTIVLDLLAEAAPTHVAHFITRVREGAYNGTAFHRVVAMGIIQGGDPLSKDPAQQARYGTGGLGVLRFEPNSEKHTRGAVSAVLIPGQRDSGGSQFFICITDQAALDGQYTVFARVVEGIAVAQKISLIAADTANVPAERVEIKTATIRDKPAPEREPFVDATAAELARQRAVIETSMGSLTLEFFPDRAPTHVRAFLRMASAGVYDGTAFHRVARGLVVQGGYLPSRREPLEPRQQSYVRALPPEFNPTPHVRGIISMAHGDDPASATSSFFIVLARTPALDNQYTVFARVIEGLDVLERIEAVPLNGEAPVTRIEVMRVRLVSP
;
A
#
# COMPACT_ATOMS: atom_id res chain seq x y z
N MET A 1 -64.55 -38.01 -13.68
CA MET A 1 -63.65 -37.27 -12.79
C MET A 1 -62.34 -37.07 -13.54
N LEU A 2 -62.15 -35.90 -14.16
CA LEU A 2 -60.98 -35.60 -14.99
C LEU A 2 -59.96 -34.89 -14.09
N VAL A 3 -58.81 -35.52 -13.86
CA VAL A 3 -57.71 -34.92 -13.10
C VAL A 3 -56.87 -34.10 -14.08
N LEU A 4 -56.96 -32.76 -13.98
CA LEU A 4 -55.99 -31.86 -14.62
C LEU A 4 -54.68 -31.92 -13.82
N MET A 5 -53.61 -32.44 -14.42
CA MET A 5 -52.25 -32.18 -13.96
C MET A 5 -51.81 -30.80 -14.47
N LEU A 6 -51.68 -29.83 -13.57
CA LEU A 6 -50.94 -28.60 -13.83
C LEU A 6 -49.43 -28.93 -13.77
N PHE A 7 -48.77 -28.95 -14.93
CA PHE A 7 -47.31 -28.86 -14.98
C PHE A 7 -46.91 -27.39 -14.78
N GLY A 8 -46.33 -27.09 -13.61
CA GLY A 8 -45.69 -25.79 -13.37
C GLY A 8 -44.45 -25.65 -14.26
N LEU A 9 -44.42 -24.61 -15.11
CA LEU A 9 -43.22 -24.21 -15.84
C LEU A 9 -42.16 -23.72 -14.85
N VAL A 10 -41.07 -24.46 -14.70
CA VAL A 10 -39.84 -23.95 -14.09
C VAL A 10 -39.18 -23.06 -15.14
N GLN A 11 -39.17 -21.74 -14.93
CA GLN A 11 -38.36 -20.84 -15.75
C GLN A 11 -36.88 -21.12 -15.49
N ALA A 12 -36.12 -21.41 -16.55
CA ALA A 12 -34.68 -21.59 -16.45
C ALA A 12 -34.01 -20.25 -16.08
N GLN A 13 -33.23 -20.24 -15.01
CA GLN A 13 -32.44 -19.10 -14.57
C GLN A 13 -31.39 -18.75 -15.65
N THR A 14 -31.46 -17.54 -16.18
CA THR A 14 -30.51 -17.04 -17.18
C THR A 14 -29.35 -16.34 -16.50
N PHE A 15 -28.14 -16.89 -16.66
CA PHE A 15 -26.91 -16.26 -16.17
C PHE A 15 -26.38 -15.22 -17.15
N PHE A 16 -25.76 -14.18 -16.62
CA PHE A 16 -25.01 -13.22 -17.41
C PHE A 16 -23.87 -13.92 -18.14
N THR A 17 -23.71 -13.57 -19.41
CA THR A 17 -22.59 -13.99 -20.25
C THR A 17 -21.84 -12.74 -20.70
N SER A 18 -20.51 -12.84 -20.78
CA SER A 18 -19.70 -11.71 -21.22
C SER A 18 -20.02 -11.35 -22.67
N ALA A 19 -20.31 -10.07 -22.90
CA ALA A 19 -20.43 -9.47 -24.24
C ALA A 19 -19.33 -8.43 -24.53
N LEU A 20 -18.43 -8.18 -23.57
CA LEU A 20 -17.39 -7.16 -23.71
C LEU A 20 -16.18 -7.72 -24.45
N PRO A 21 -15.61 -6.97 -25.42
CA PRO A 21 -14.39 -7.39 -26.11
C PRO A 21 -13.18 -7.37 -25.16
N PRO A 22 -12.11 -8.16 -25.42
CA PRO A 22 -10.95 -8.23 -24.54
C PRO A 22 -10.31 -6.88 -24.18
N ALA A 23 -10.30 -5.92 -25.11
CA ALA A 23 -9.75 -4.57 -24.88
C ALA A 23 -10.54 -3.75 -23.84
N GLU A 24 -11.81 -4.11 -23.60
CA GLU A 24 -12.64 -3.50 -22.57
C GLU A 24 -12.56 -4.21 -21.23
N LEU A 25 -11.97 -5.40 -21.18
CA LEU A 25 -11.82 -6.21 -19.96
C LEU A 25 -10.42 -6.09 -19.36
N ARG A 26 -9.39 -6.19 -20.21
CA ARG A 26 -7.99 -6.26 -19.77
C ARG A 26 -7.43 -4.88 -19.44
N ASN A 27 -6.47 -4.85 -18.52
CA ASN A 27 -5.79 -3.64 -18.08
C ASN A 27 -6.78 -2.56 -17.64
N LYS A 28 -7.83 -2.95 -16.91
CA LYS A 28 -8.81 -2.02 -16.35
C LYS A 28 -8.69 -1.96 -14.85
N GLN A 29 -8.88 -0.76 -14.32
CA GLN A 29 -9.08 -0.53 -12.90
C GLN A 29 -10.47 0.03 -12.64
N ALA A 30 -11.05 -0.31 -11.51
CA ALA A 30 -12.22 0.35 -10.97
C ALA A 30 -11.82 1.31 -9.85
N VAL A 31 -12.29 2.55 -9.91
CA VAL A 31 -12.07 3.56 -8.87
C VAL A 31 -13.35 3.73 -8.10
N LEU A 32 -13.33 3.39 -6.81
CA LEU A 32 -14.44 3.55 -5.88
C LEU A 32 -14.17 4.74 -4.97
N GLU A 33 -14.87 5.85 -5.20
CA GLU A 33 -14.83 7.00 -4.31
C GLU A 33 -15.81 6.78 -3.17
N THR A 34 -15.31 6.59 -1.96
CA THR A 34 -16.14 6.36 -0.79
C THR A 34 -16.20 7.60 0.11
N THR A 35 -17.09 7.55 1.10
CA THR A 35 -17.11 8.52 2.21
C THR A 35 -15.83 8.54 3.05
N TYR A 36 -14.98 7.51 2.98
CA TYR A 36 -13.73 7.35 3.75
C TYR A 36 -12.45 7.59 2.93
N GLY A 37 -12.61 7.87 1.64
CA GLY A 37 -11.51 7.99 0.67
C GLY A 37 -11.66 7.02 -0.49
N THR A 38 -10.66 7.02 -1.36
CA THR A 38 -10.70 6.25 -2.61
C THR A 38 -10.11 4.85 -2.41
N ILE A 39 -10.75 3.85 -3.02
CA ILE A 39 -10.23 2.48 -3.15
C ILE A 39 -10.15 2.17 -4.65
N VAL A 40 -8.98 1.73 -5.13
CA VAL A 40 -8.77 1.36 -6.54
C VAL A 40 -8.57 -0.14 -6.65
N LEU A 41 -9.33 -0.77 -7.55
CA LEU A 41 -9.32 -2.20 -7.82
C LEU A 41 -8.69 -2.47 -9.18
N ASP A 42 -7.67 -3.32 -9.24
CA ASP A 42 -7.15 -3.91 -10.48
C ASP A 42 -7.99 -5.13 -10.83
N LEU A 43 -8.63 -5.10 -12.00
CA LEU A 43 -9.59 -6.13 -12.42
C LEU A 43 -8.86 -7.30 -13.09
N LEU A 44 -9.11 -8.52 -12.61
CA LEU A 44 -8.41 -9.73 -13.04
C LEU A 44 -9.18 -10.43 -14.17
N ALA A 45 -9.23 -9.80 -15.34
CA ALA A 45 -9.98 -10.31 -16.49
C ALA A 45 -9.52 -11.68 -16.98
N GLU A 46 -8.25 -12.04 -16.76
CA GLU A 46 -7.69 -13.35 -17.10
C GLU A 46 -8.15 -14.44 -16.12
N ALA A 47 -8.37 -14.08 -14.85
CA ALA A 47 -8.77 -15.02 -13.80
C ALA A 47 -10.29 -15.20 -13.71
N ALA A 48 -11.06 -14.15 -14.01
CA ALA A 48 -12.51 -14.16 -13.92
C ALA A 48 -13.17 -13.27 -15.02
N PRO A 49 -13.00 -13.59 -16.31
CA PRO A 49 -13.47 -12.75 -17.42
C PRO A 49 -14.97 -12.45 -17.36
N THR A 50 -15.80 -13.42 -16.95
CA THR A 50 -17.26 -13.22 -16.90
C THR A 50 -17.64 -12.32 -15.74
N HIS A 51 -17.05 -12.54 -14.58
CA HIS A 51 -17.29 -11.70 -13.41
C HIS A 51 -16.81 -10.25 -13.64
N VAL A 52 -15.61 -10.08 -14.19
CA VAL A 52 -15.06 -8.75 -14.53
C VAL A 52 -15.95 -8.04 -15.56
N ALA A 53 -16.43 -8.74 -16.58
CA ALA A 53 -17.33 -8.17 -17.57
C ALA A 53 -18.63 -7.66 -16.93
N HIS A 54 -19.23 -8.44 -16.04
CA HIS A 54 -20.40 -8.05 -15.29
C HIS A 54 -20.13 -6.81 -14.43
N PHE A 55 -19.04 -6.83 -13.67
CA PHE A 55 -18.65 -5.73 -12.79
C PHE A 55 -18.45 -4.41 -13.57
N ILE A 56 -17.69 -4.44 -14.68
CA ILE A 56 -17.48 -3.27 -15.56
C ILE A 56 -18.80 -2.74 -16.10
N THR A 57 -19.68 -3.63 -16.56
CA THR A 57 -21.00 -3.25 -17.09
C THR A 57 -21.82 -2.54 -16.02
N ARG A 58 -21.90 -3.11 -14.81
CA ARG A 58 -22.63 -2.54 -13.68
C ARG A 58 -22.04 -1.21 -13.20
N VAL A 59 -20.71 -1.04 -13.21
CA VAL A 59 -20.06 0.25 -12.91
C VAL A 59 -20.47 1.31 -13.93
N ARG A 60 -20.40 1.01 -15.24
CA ARG A 60 -20.76 1.95 -16.31
C ARG A 60 -22.23 2.37 -16.29
N GLU A 61 -23.11 1.49 -15.81
CA GLU A 61 -24.54 1.80 -15.59
C GLU A 61 -24.81 2.59 -14.30
N GLY A 62 -23.78 2.88 -13.49
CA GLY A 62 -23.93 3.55 -12.20
C GLY A 62 -24.59 2.68 -11.12
N ALA A 63 -24.60 1.36 -11.29
CA ALA A 63 -25.27 0.44 -10.36
C ALA A 63 -24.67 0.50 -8.96
N TYR A 64 -23.37 0.80 -8.83
CA TYR A 64 -22.68 0.91 -7.54
C TYR A 64 -22.81 2.29 -6.88
N ASN A 65 -23.16 3.35 -7.63
CA ASN A 65 -23.29 4.70 -7.07
C ASN A 65 -24.41 4.74 -6.03
N GLY A 66 -24.08 5.22 -4.84
CA GLY A 66 -24.96 5.28 -3.68
C GLY A 66 -25.10 3.96 -2.92
N THR A 67 -24.49 2.85 -3.36
CA THR A 67 -24.49 1.61 -2.55
C THR A 67 -23.59 1.76 -1.32
N ALA A 68 -23.84 1.00 -0.27
CA ALA A 68 -23.05 1.01 0.96
C ALA A 68 -22.24 -0.29 1.15
N PHE A 69 -21.11 -0.17 1.84
CA PHE A 69 -20.49 -1.30 2.53
C PHE A 69 -21.35 -1.63 3.75
N HIS A 70 -22.27 -2.58 3.58
CA HIS A 70 -23.33 -2.89 4.54
C HIS A 70 -22.91 -3.92 5.59
N ARG A 71 -21.73 -4.53 5.44
CA ARG A 71 -21.17 -5.50 6.40
C ARG A 71 -19.67 -5.31 6.56
N VAL A 72 -19.20 -5.22 7.80
CA VAL A 72 -17.78 -5.08 8.15
C VAL A 72 -17.39 -6.06 9.25
N VAL A 73 -16.29 -6.79 9.06
CA VAL A 73 -15.69 -7.63 10.09
C VAL A 73 -14.33 -7.02 10.42
N ALA A 74 -14.14 -6.60 11.66
CA ALA A 74 -12.91 -5.95 12.11
C ALA A 74 -11.67 -6.74 11.70
N MET A 75 -10.81 -6.12 10.89
CA MET A 75 -9.61 -6.73 10.30
C MET A 75 -9.84 -8.01 9.48
N GLY A 76 -11.09 -8.39 9.18
CA GLY A 76 -11.46 -9.53 8.36
C GLY A 76 -11.77 -9.11 6.92
N ILE A 77 -13.01 -8.68 6.70
CA ILE A 77 -13.52 -8.27 5.38
C ILE A 77 -14.42 -7.04 5.47
N ILE A 78 -14.58 -6.33 4.35
CA ILE A 78 -15.68 -5.39 4.13
C ILE A 78 -16.50 -5.85 2.92
N GLN A 79 -17.82 -5.82 3.00
CA GLN A 79 -18.73 -6.33 1.97
C GLN A 79 -19.69 -5.22 1.51
N GLY A 80 -19.84 -5.10 0.18
CA GLY A 80 -20.62 -4.04 -0.46
C GLY A 80 -21.19 -4.49 -1.81
N GLY A 81 -21.71 -3.53 -2.58
CA GLY A 81 -22.26 -3.78 -3.92
C GLY A 81 -23.69 -4.32 -3.97
N ASP A 82 -24.41 -4.29 -2.85
CA ASP A 82 -25.84 -4.64 -2.80
C ASP A 82 -26.68 -3.44 -3.29
N PRO A 83 -27.47 -3.56 -4.38
CA PRO A 83 -28.33 -2.48 -4.85
C PRO A 83 -29.38 -2.03 -3.83
N LEU A 84 -29.83 -2.90 -2.91
CA LEU A 84 -30.78 -2.52 -1.86
C LEU A 84 -30.16 -1.53 -0.87
N SER A 85 -28.83 -1.52 -0.73
CA SER A 85 -28.10 -0.61 0.16
C SER A 85 -28.07 0.87 -0.25
N LYS A 86 -28.65 1.18 -1.41
CA LYS A 86 -28.94 2.55 -1.83
C LYS A 86 -30.01 3.21 -0.96
N ASP A 87 -30.94 2.42 -0.42
CA ASP A 87 -32.04 2.90 0.41
C ASP A 87 -31.82 2.46 1.87
N PRO A 88 -31.45 3.38 2.78
CA PRO A 88 -31.35 3.11 4.21
C PRO A 88 -32.59 2.44 4.82
N ALA A 89 -33.78 2.66 4.27
CA ALA A 89 -35.00 2.02 4.75
C ALA A 89 -35.05 0.51 4.46
N GLN A 90 -34.22 0.00 3.55
CA GLN A 90 -34.12 -1.42 3.19
C GLN A 90 -33.06 -2.17 4.02
N GLN A 91 -32.52 -1.59 5.10
CA GLN A 91 -31.42 -2.19 5.88
C GLN A 91 -31.68 -3.65 6.29
N ALA A 92 -32.92 -3.99 6.64
CA ALA A 92 -33.30 -5.37 7.00
C ALA A 92 -33.13 -6.39 5.86
N ARG A 93 -32.93 -5.94 4.62
CA ARG A 93 -32.78 -6.76 3.42
C ARG A 93 -31.38 -6.67 2.81
N TYR A 94 -30.46 -5.93 3.43
CA TYR A 94 -29.09 -5.86 2.96
C TYR A 94 -28.45 -7.26 2.93
N GLY A 95 -27.58 -7.47 1.95
CA GLY A 95 -26.96 -8.76 1.64
C GLY A 95 -27.80 -9.65 0.72
N THR A 96 -29.05 -9.29 0.40
CA THR A 96 -29.93 -10.13 -0.44
C THR A 96 -30.08 -9.67 -1.89
N GLY A 97 -29.69 -8.42 -2.21
CA GLY A 97 -29.88 -7.87 -3.55
C GLY A 97 -28.73 -8.19 -4.51
N GLY A 98 -29.04 -8.21 -5.81
CA GLY A 98 -28.04 -8.26 -6.89
C GLY A 98 -27.24 -9.56 -6.98
N LEU A 99 -27.70 -10.66 -6.37
CA LEU A 99 -27.10 -12.00 -6.45
C LEU A 99 -27.84 -12.89 -7.47
N GLY A 100 -27.30 -14.07 -7.76
CA GLY A 100 -27.97 -15.08 -8.60
C GLY A 100 -27.86 -14.84 -10.09
N VAL A 101 -26.94 -13.99 -10.55
CA VAL A 101 -26.81 -13.62 -11.96
C VAL A 101 -25.53 -14.12 -12.61
N LEU A 102 -24.57 -14.62 -11.82
CA LEU A 102 -23.30 -15.17 -12.31
C LEU A 102 -23.08 -16.59 -11.83
N ARG A 103 -22.51 -17.40 -12.73
CA ARG A 103 -21.92 -18.70 -12.35
C ARG A 103 -20.64 -18.50 -11.57
N PHE A 104 -20.30 -19.50 -10.77
CA PHE A 104 -18.99 -19.55 -10.14
C PHE A 104 -17.89 -19.74 -11.18
N GLU A 105 -16.86 -18.89 -11.10
CA GLU A 105 -15.72 -18.89 -12.00
C GLU A 105 -14.48 -19.27 -11.17
N PRO A 106 -14.07 -20.56 -11.14
CA PRO A 106 -12.93 -21.00 -10.34
C PRO A 106 -11.63 -20.39 -10.86
N ASN A 107 -10.74 -19.99 -9.95
CA ASN A 107 -9.39 -19.58 -10.28
C ASN A 107 -8.40 -19.90 -9.15
N SER A 108 -7.11 -19.72 -9.44
CA SER A 108 -5.99 -19.99 -8.52
C SER A 108 -5.65 -18.80 -7.61
N GLU A 109 -6.37 -17.69 -7.73
CA GLU A 109 -6.17 -16.50 -6.93
C GLU A 109 -6.41 -16.78 -5.44
N LYS A 110 -5.54 -16.25 -4.59
CA LYS A 110 -5.58 -16.43 -3.14
C LYS A 110 -6.30 -15.30 -2.45
N HIS A 111 -7.03 -15.54 -1.37
CA HIS A 111 -7.68 -14.51 -0.58
C HIS A 111 -6.69 -13.81 0.37
N THR A 112 -5.53 -13.40 -0.14
CA THR A 112 -4.58 -12.53 0.57
C THR A 112 -5.15 -11.13 0.78
N ARG A 113 -4.54 -10.35 1.67
CA ARG A 113 -4.89 -8.94 1.89
C ARG A 113 -5.03 -8.17 0.57
N GLY A 114 -6.18 -7.52 0.39
CA GLY A 114 -6.56 -6.80 -0.82
C GLY A 114 -7.27 -7.64 -1.88
N ALA A 115 -7.48 -8.95 -1.69
CA ALA A 115 -8.36 -9.73 -2.56
C ALA A 115 -9.76 -9.13 -2.62
N VAL A 116 -10.35 -9.06 -3.81
CA VAL A 116 -11.76 -8.72 -4.01
C VAL A 116 -12.48 -9.88 -4.66
N SER A 117 -13.51 -10.36 -3.99
CA SER A 117 -14.13 -11.64 -4.30
C SER A 117 -15.65 -11.53 -4.30
N ALA A 118 -16.28 -12.37 -5.12
CA ALA A 118 -17.73 -12.43 -5.29
C ALA A 118 -18.42 -12.90 -3.99
N VAL A 119 -19.57 -12.30 -3.67
CA VAL A 119 -20.48 -12.87 -2.66
C VAL A 119 -21.39 -13.91 -3.32
N LEU A 120 -21.68 -14.99 -2.60
CA LEU A 120 -22.56 -16.07 -3.04
C LEU A 120 -23.74 -16.23 -2.06
N ILE A 121 -24.87 -16.69 -2.57
CA ILE A 121 -25.98 -17.20 -1.75
C ILE A 121 -25.53 -18.49 -1.06
N PRO A 122 -25.71 -18.63 0.27
CA PRO A 122 -25.30 -19.82 1.00
C PRO A 122 -25.84 -21.12 0.39
N GLY A 123 -24.95 -22.09 0.18
CA GLY A 123 -25.28 -23.38 -0.43
C GLY A 123 -25.51 -23.36 -1.94
N GLN A 124 -25.45 -22.19 -2.60
CA GLN A 124 -25.64 -22.06 -4.04
C GLN A 124 -24.36 -21.54 -4.69
N ARG A 125 -23.61 -22.43 -5.32
CA ARG A 125 -22.30 -22.08 -5.91
C ARG A 125 -22.44 -21.09 -7.07
N ASP A 126 -23.39 -21.32 -7.98
CA ASP A 126 -23.67 -20.46 -9.14
C ASP A 126 -24.64 -19.33 -8.76
N SER A 127 -24.21 -18.43 -7.89
CA SER A 127 -25.08 -17.36 -7.38
C SER A 127 -24.40 -16.00 -7.23
N GLY A 128 -23.25 -15.81 -7.88
CA GLY A 128 -22.55 -14.54 -7.87
C GLY A 128 -23.38 -13.40 -8.48
N GLY A 129 -22.93 -12.17 -8.27
CA GLY A 129 -23.60 -11.02 -8.85
C GLY A 129 -22.87 -9.71 -8.59
N SER A 130 -23.59 -8.64 -8.25
CA SER A 130 -23.01 -7.32 -8.02
C SER A 130 -22.31 -7.19 -6.67
N GLN A 131 -22.67 -8.00 -5.69
CA GLN A 131 -22.06 -7.96 -4.36
C GLN A 131 -20.65 -8.55 -4.35
N PHE A 132 -19.76 -7.90 -3.63
CA PHE A 132 -18.38 -8.30 -3.45
C PHE A 132 -17.91 -8.04 -2.02
N PHE A 133 -16.83 -8.71 -1.62
CA PHE A 133 -16.11 -8.39 -0.40
C PHE A 133 -14.62 -8.16 -0.67
N ILE A 134 -13.98 -7.36 0.19
CA ILE A 134 -12.56 -7.05 0.17
C ILE A 134 -11.90 -7.67 1.41
N CYS A 135 -10.86 -8.47 1.23
CA CYS A 135 -10.05 -9.03 2.32
C CYS A 135 -9.14 -7.97 2.93
N ILE A 136 -9.27 -7.72 4.23
CA ILE A 136 -8.41 -6.78 4.99
C ILE A 136 -7.17 -7.49 5.53
N THR A 137 -7.29 -8.76 5.85
CA THR A 137 -6.19 -9.68 6.17
C THR A 137 -6.34 -10.94 5.32
N ASP A 138 -5.34 -11.82 5.33
CA ASP A 138 -5.39 -13.08 4.59
C ASP A 138 -6.53 -13.98 5.10
N GLN A 139 -7.35 -14.47 4.18
CA GLN A 139 -8.52 -15.32 4.43
C GLN A 139 -8.37 -16.67 3.70
N ALA A 140 -7.28 -17.39 3.98
CA ALA A 140 -6.93 -18.63 3.26
C ALA A 140 -8.05 -19.69 3.26
N ALA A 141 -8.93 -19.68 4.27
CA ALA A 141 -10.09 -20.55 4.35
C ALA A 141 -11.10 -20.34 3.21
N LEU A 142 -11.08 -19.19 2.50
CA LEU A 142 -12.00 -18.87 1.41
C LEU A 142 -11.47 -19.32 0.03
N ASP A 143 -10.21 -19.75 -0.06
CA ASP A 143 -9.56 -20.14 -1.31
C ASP A 143 -10.31 -21.26 -2.03
N GLY A 144 -10.52 -21.09 -3.35
CA GLY A 144 -11.22 -22.05 -4.20
C GLY A 144 -12.74 -22.13 -3.98
N GLN A 145 -13.28 -21.42 -2.99
CA GLN A 145 -14.72 -21.39 -2.68
C GLN A 145 -15.44 -20.19 -3.31
N TYR A 146 -14.72 -19.09 -3.51
CA TYR A 146 -15.25 -17.85 -4.07
C TYR A 146 -14.39 -17.38 -5.25
N THR A 147 -15.02 -16.72 -6.21
CA THR A 147 -14.34 -16.14 -7.38
C THR A 147 -13.68 -14.83 -6.99
N VAL A 148 -12.34 -14.81 -6.92
CA VAL A 148 -11.58 -13.57 -6.83
C VAL A 148 -11.51 -12.94 -8.23
N PHE A 149 -12.00 -11.71 -8.37
CA PHE A 149 -12.07 -11.04 -9.67
C PHE A 149 -11.33 -9.70 -9.71
N ALA A 150 -10.84 -9.21 -8.58
CA ALA A 150 -10.03 -8.00 -8.52
C ALA A 150 -9.06 -7.99 -7.32
N ARG A 151 -8.12 -7.03 -7.33
CA ARG A 151 -7.20 -6.73 -6.22
C ARG A 151 -7.23 -5.25 -5.88
N VAL A 152 -7.27 -4.90 -4.60
CA VAL A 152 -7.03 -3.52 -4.16
C VAL A 152 -5.57 -3.16 -4.43
N VAL A 153 -5.35 -2.14 -5.24
CA VAL A 153 -4.01 -1.61 -5.59
C VAL A 153 -3.72 -0.23 -5.01
N GLU A 154 -4.77 0.52 -4.67
CA GLU A 154 -4.68 1.77 -3.92
C GLU A 154 -5.82 1.82 -2.89
N GLY A 155 -5.59 2.45 -1.73
CA GLY A 155 -6.63 2.61 -0.72
C GLY A 155 -6.88 1.41 0.20
N ILE A 156 -5.95 0.45 0.32
CA ILE A 156 -6.10 -0.64 1.30
C ILE A 156 -6.21 -0.13 2.74
N ALA A 157 -5.53 0.97 3.08
CA ALA A 157 -5.66 1.64 4.37
C ALA A 157 -7.06 2.24 4.57
N VAL A 158 -7.73 2.71 3.50
CA VAL A 158 -9.12 3.16 3.54
C VAL A 158 -10.05 1.99 3.84
N ALA A 159 -9.89 0.87 3.11
CA ALA A 159 -10.65 -0.36 3.38
C ALA A 159 -10.44 -0.88 4.82
N GLN A 160 -9.21 -0.82 5.34
CA GLN A 160 -8.91 -1.17 6.72
C GLN A 160 -9.62 -0.24 7.72
N LYS A 161 -9.58 1.08 7.51
CA LYS A 161 -10.33 2.04 8.34
C LYS A 161 -11.81 1.72 8.36
N ILE A 162 -12.41 1.43 7.20
CA ILE A 162 -13.82 1.03 7.08
C ILE A 162 -14.09 -0.25 7.90
N SER A 163 -13.19 -1.24 7.85
CA SER A 163 -13.38 -2.49 8.61
C SER A 163 -13.37 -2.31 10.12
N LEU A 164 -12.72 -1.25 10.62
CA LEU A 164 -12.58 -0.95 12.05
C LEU A 164 -13.74 -0.11 12.61
N ILE A 165 -14.70 0.26 11.78
CA ILE A 165 -15.92 0.93 12.21
C ILE A 165 -16.67 0.02 13.18
N ALA A 166 -17.15 0.60 14.29
CA ALA A 166 -17.98 -0.13 15.25
C ALA A 166 -19.20 -0.72 14.53
N ALA A 167 -19.44 -2.01 14.72
CA ALA A 167 -20.54 -2.73 14.06
C ALA A 167 -21.43 -3.43 15.08
N ASP A 168 -22.70 -3.62 14.72
CA ASP A 168 -23.64 -4.38 15.53
C ASP A 168 -23.37 -5.89 15.47
N THR A 169 -24.20 -6.69 16.15
CA THR A 169 -24.06 -8.16 16.17
C THR A 169 -24.27 -8.82 14.80
N ALA A 170 -24.90 -8.12 13.85
CA ALA A 170 -25.06 -8.56 12.46
C ALA A 170 -23.91 -8.06 11.56
N ASN A 171 -22.88 -7.44 12.15
CA ASN A 171 -21.74 -6.82 11.48
C ASN A 171 -22.13 -5.62 10.59
N VAL A 172 -23.27 -4.98 10.84
CA VAL A 172 -23.66 -3.74 10.15
C VAL A 172 -22.90 -2.58 10.80
N PRO A 173 -22.16 -1.75 10.02
CA PRO A 173 -21.42 -0.64 10.58
C PRO A 173 -22.36 0.43 11.17
N ALA A 174 -21.98 1.01 12.31
CA ALA A 174 -22.74 2.04 13.01
C ALA A 174 -22.86 3.35 12.21
N GLU A 175 -21.95 3.57 11.26
CA GLU A 175 -21.98 4.67 10.33
C GLU A 175 -22.02 4.15 8.90
N ARG A 176 -22.77 4.86 8.04
CA ARG A 176 -23.01 4.44 6.68
C ARG A 176 -21.82 4.78 5.78
N VAL A 177 -21.14 3.75 5.29
CA VAL A 177 -20.04 3.91 4.34
C VAL A 177 -20.54 3.77 2.90
N GLU A 178 -20.79 4.91 2.26
CA GLU A 178 -21.26 4.97 0.87
C GLU A 178 -20.11 4.91 -0.17
N ILE A 179 -20.34 4.21 -1.28
CA ILE A 179 -19.64 4.39 -2.56
C ILE A 179 -20.36 5.51 -3.31
N LYS A 180 -19.80 6.72 -3.28
CA LYS A 180 -20.37 7.92 -3.93
C LYS A 180 -20.37 7.75 -5.44
N THR A 181 -19.22 7.36 -5.98
CA THR A 181 -19.04 7.09 -7.41
C THR A 181 -18.19 5.84 -7.60
N ALA A 182 -18.51 5.08 -8.65
CA ALA A 182 -17.67 4.03 -9.18
C ALA A 182 -17.40 4.32 -10.66
N THR A 183 -16.14 4.27 -11.08
CA THR A 183 -15.74 4.49 -12.48
C THR A 183 -14.75 3.43 -12.95
N ILE A 184 -14.68 3.21 -14.26
CA ILE A 184 -13.67 2.34 -14.88
C ILE A 184 -12.65 3.22 -15.60
N ARG A 185 -11.36 2.97 -15.34
CA ARG A 185 -10.25 3.60 -16.07
C ARG A 185 -9.33 2.54 -16.65
N ASP A 186 -8.52 2.92 -17.64
CA ASP A 186 -7.36 2.13 -18.01
C ASP A 186 -6.39 2.06 -16.83
N LYS A 187 -5.85 0.87 -16.60
CA LYS A 187 -4.76 0.65 -15.66
C LYS A 187 -3.61 1.57 -16.08
N PRO A 188 -3.18 2.50 -15.21
CA PRO A 188 -2.03 3.34 -15.52
C PRO A 188 -0.83 2.47 -15.85
N ALA A 189 0.00 2.93 -16.80
CA ALA A 189 1.29 2.30 -17.02
C ALA A 189 2.05 2.23 -15.68
N PRO A 190 2.80 1.14 -15.40
CA PRO A 190 3.60 1.05 -14.20
C PRO A 190 4.46 2.30 -14.06
N GLU A 191 4.32 3.01 -12.96
CA GLU A 191 5.11 4.21 -12.75
C GLU A 191 6.58 3.83 -12.69
N ARG A 192 7.39 4.48 -13.51
CA ARG A 192 8.81 4.16 -13.60
C ARG A 192 9.46 4.46 -12.26
N GLU A 193 10.22 3.51 -11.74
CA GLU A 193 10.86 3.63 -10.44
C GLU A 193 11.74 4.91 -10.41
N PRO A 194 11.58 5.80 -9.41
CA PRO A 194 12.31 7.05 -9.36
C PRO A 194 13.82 6.82 -9.45
N PHE A 195 14.46 7.67 -10.25
CA PHE A 195 15.89 7.64 -10.52
C PHE A 195 16.37 6.31 -11.12
N VAL A 196 15.56 5.41 -11.69
CA VAL A 196 16.09 4.11 -12.18
C VAL A 196 17.21 4.25 -13.22
N ASP A 197 17.07 5.18 -14.17
CA ASP A 197 18.06 5.40 -15.24
C ASP A 197 18.91 6.66 -15.04
N ALA A 198 18.82 7.33 -13.89
CA ALA A 198 19.59 8.56 -13.67
C ALA A 198 21.10 8.26 -13.71
N THR A 199 21.84 9.00 -14.51
CA THR A 199 23.30 8.94 -14.60
C THR A 199 23.95 9.43 -13.30
N ALA A 200 25.21 9.07 -13.06
CA ALA A 200 25.95 9.58 -11.90
C ALA A 200 25.99 11.12 -11.86
N ALA A 201 26.07 11.77 -13.02
CA ALA A 201 26.04 13.23 -13.13
C ALA A 201 24.68 13.82 -12.71
N GLU A 202 23.56 13.19 -13.08
CA GLU A 202 22.22 13.62 -12.67
C GLU A 202 21.98 13.39 -11.18
N LEU A 203 22.47 12.28 -10.63
CA LEU A 203 22.43 12.01 -9.19
C LEU A 203 23.26 13.03 -8.40
N ALA A 204 24.44 13.43 -8.91
CA ALA A 204 25.33 14.37 -8.23
C ALA A 204 24.75 15.79 -8.12
N ARG A 205 23.82 16.13 -9.02
CA ARG A 205 23.07 17.39 -8.97
C ARG A 205 22.00 17.38 -7.88
N GLN A 206 21.57 16.22 -7.38
CA GLN A 206 20.56 16.19 -6.34
C GLN A 206 21.13 16.66 -5.00
N ARG A 207 20.29 17.27 -4.19
CA ARG A 207 20.50 17.48 -2.76
C ARG A 207 19.30 16.93 -2.01
N ALA A 208 19.52 16.51 -0.77
CA ALA A 208 18.43 16.14 0.13
C ALA A 208 18.51 16.96 1.40
N VAL A 209 17.38 17.48 1.87
CA VAL A 209 17.26 18.17 3.15
C VAL A 209 16.49 17.27 4.09
N ILE A 210 17.17 16.73 5.10
CA ILE A 210 16.54 16.00 6.20
C ILE A 210 16.04 17.04 7.20
N GLU A 211 14.73 17.26 7.24
CA GLU A 211 14.11 18.11 8.24
C GLU A 211 13.82 17.33 9.50
N THR A 212 14.33 17.81 10.63
CA THR A 212 14.15 17.17 11.93
C THR A 212 13.51 18.11 12.93
N SER A 213 13.03 17.56 14.05
CA SER A 213 12.61 18.35 15.21
C SER A 213 13.73 19.21 15.84
N MET A 214 15.00 19.04 15.41
CA MET A 214 16.17 19.76 15.92
C MET A 214 16.78 20.74 14.90
N GLY A 215 16.22 20.81 13.69
CA GLY A 215 16.73 21.59 12.56
C GLY A 215 16.94 20.75 11.30
N SER A 216 17.49 21.36 10.25
CA SER A 216 17.63 20.74 8.92
C SER A 216 19.08 20.36 8.61
N LEU A 217 19.28 19.22 7.97
CA LEU A 217 20.57 18.76 7.46
C LEU A 217 20.53 18.69 5.93
N THR A 218 21.38 19.46 5.24
CA THR A 218 21.49 19.40 3.78
C THR A 218 22.59 18.44 3.37
N LEU A 219 22.29 17.52 2.46
CA LEU A 219 23.18 16.45 2.01
C LEU A 219 23.69 16.67 0.59
N GLU A 220 24.97 16.37 0.37
CA GLU A 220 25.57 16.16 -0.94
C GLU A 220 25.94 14.69 -1.12
N PHE A 221 25.71 14.14 -2.32
CA PHE A 221 25.86 12.72 -2.64
C PHE A 221 27.16 12.39 -3.38
N PHE A 222 27.61 11.14 -3.27
CA PHE A 222 28.79 10.58 -3.95
C PHE A 222 28.43 9.46 -4.95
N PRO A 223 27.72 9.76 -6.05
CA PRO A 223 27.29 8.73 -7.00
C PRO A 223 28.44 8.15 -7.85
N ASP A 224 29.61 8.78 -7.84
CA ASP A 224 30.85 8.22 -8.38
C ASP A 224 31.41 7.06 -7.52
N ARG A 225 31.06 7.05 -6.23
CA ARG A 225 31.56 6.06 -5.25
C ARG A 225 30.53 5.00 -4.90
N ALA A 226 29.28 5.42 -4.74
CA ALA A 226 28.18 4.55 -4.31
C ALA A 226 26.87 4.87 -5.08
N PRO A 227 26.85 4.70 -6.41
CA PRO A 227 25.69 5.04 -7.24
C PRO A 227 24.41 4.32 -6.82
N THR A 228 24.51 3.06 -6.38
CA THR A 228 23.35 2.26 -5.99
C THR A 228 22.73 2.78 -4.70
N HIS A 229 23.56 3.10 -3.71
CA HIS A 229 23.08 3.66 -2.44
C HIS A 229 22.53 5.08 -2.58
N VAL A 230 23.18 5.94 -3.39
CA VAL A 230 22.66 7.28 -3.68
C VAL A 230 21.28 7.18 -4.35
N ARG A 231 21.14 6.33 -5.36
CA ARG A 231 19.87 6.11 -6.06
C ARG A 231 18.79 5.58 -5.11
N ALA A 232 19.11 4.62 -4.26
CA ALA A 232 18.19 4.05 -3.29
C ALA A 232 17.73 5.11 -2.27
N PHE A 233 18.65 5.91 -1.72
CA PHE A 233 18.32 6.98 -0.78
C PHE A 233 17.40 8.02 -1.41
N LEU A 234 17.74 8.52 -2.61
CA LEU A 234 16.94 9.52 -3.32
C LEU A 234 15.54 9.00 -3.65
N ARG A 235 15.44 7.75 -4.09
CA ARG A 235 14.16 7.09 -4.37
C ARG A 235 13.29 6.97 -3.12
N MET A 236 13.85 6.47 -2.03
CA MET A 236 13.14 6.34 -0.75
C MET A 236 12.71 7.70 -0.20
N ALA A 237 13.58 8.72 -0.30
CA ALA A 237 13.24 10.08 0.06
C ALA A 237 12.10 10.64 -0.79
N SER A 238 12.14 10.47 -2.12
CA SER A 238 11.07 10.93 -3.03
C SER A 238 9.72 10.28 -2.76
N ALA A 239 9.73 9.06 -2.20
CA ALA A 239 8.53 8.32 -1.81
C ALA A 239 8.10 8.57 -0.35
N GLY A 240 8.82 9.40 0.41
CA GLY A 240 8.50 9.69 1.82
C GLY A 240 8.77 8.53 2.78
N VAL A 241 9.64 7.58 2.43
CA VAL A 241 9.99 6.40 3.27
C VAL A 241 10.63 6.81 4.61
N TYR A 242 11.35 7.92 4.64
CA TYR A 242 12.00 8.43 5.84
C TYR A 242 11.11 9.29 6.74
N ASP A 243 9.97 9.75 6.22
CA ASP A 243 9.08 10.67 6.91
C ASP A 243 8.48 10.02 8.17
N GLY A 244 8.56 10.72 9.30
CA GLY A 244 8.12 10.20 10.59
C GLY A 244 9.02 9.10 11.17
N THR A 245 10.21 8.82 10.63
CA THR A 245 11.24 8.00 11.31
C THR A 245 11.94 8.80 12.42
N ALA A 246 12.78 8.14 13.23
CA ALA A 246 13.60 8.81 14.24
C ALA A 246 15.10 8.65 13.99
N PHE A 247 15.86 9.65 14.44
CA PHE A 247 17.21 9.40 14.91
C PHE A 247 17.11 8.66 16.25
N HIS A 248 17.17 7.33 16.17
CA HIS A 248 16.85 6.42 17.28
C HIS A 248 18.06 6.07 18.14
N ARG A 249 19.27 6.37 17.65
CA ARG A 249 20.54 6.09 18.33
C ARG A 249 21.52 7.24 18.16
N VAL A 250 22.14 7.65 19.27
CA VAL A 250 23.17 8.68 19.36
C VAL A 250 24.32 8.11 20.19
N ALA A 251 25.42 7.76 19.52
CA ALA A 251 26.68 7.35 20.13
C ALA A 251 27.64 8.56 20.12
N ARG A 252 27.79 9.22 21.27
CA ARG A 252 28.60 10.44 21.40
C ARG A 252 30.03 10.24 20.91
N GLY A 253 30.53 11.19 20.14
CA GLY A 253 31.84 11.15 19.49
C GLY A 253 31.99 10.10 18.38
N LEU A 254 30.92 9.40 18.01
CA LEU A 254 30.96 8.32 17.03
C LEU A 254 29.95 8.57 15.90
N VAL A 255 28.67 8.33 16.15
CA VAL A 255 27.61 8.40 15.12
C VAL A 255 26.25 8.78 15.67
N VAL A 256 25.42 9.37 14.83
CA VAL A 256 23.96 9.43 15.01
C VAL A 256 23.29 8.58 13.91
N GLN A 257 22.35 7.71 14.27
CA GLN A 257 21.75 6.74 13.34
C GLN A 257 20.27 7.00 13.11
N GLY A 258 19.87 7.03 11.83
CA GLY A 258 18.53 7.30 11.35
C GLY A 258 18.06 6.27 10.31
N GLY A 259 16.86 6.48 9.76
CA GLY A 259 16.30 5.62 8.71
C GLY A 259 15.85 4.23 9.17
N TYR A 260 15.77 3.97 10.48
CA TYR A 260 15.30 2.70 11.02
C TYR A 260 13.78 2.60 10.97
N LEU A 261 13.24 1.78 10.06
CA LEU A 261 11.81 1.70 9.78
C LEU A 261 10.92 1.35 10.98
N PRO A 262 11.31 0.48 11.94
CA PRO A 262 10.50 0.25 13.14
C PRO A 262 10.33 1.49 14.04
N SER A 263 11.12 2.55 13.83
CA SER A 263 10.92 3.83 14.52
C SER A 263 9.89 4.75 13.85
N ARG A 264 9.37 4.39 12.66
CA ARG A 264 8.40 5.18 11.90
C ARG A 264 7.05 5.21 12.61
N ARG A 265 6.36 6.36 12.59
CA ARG A 265 5.03 6.52 13.23
C ARG A 265 3.93 5.73 12.53
N GLU A 266 3.90 5.81 11.21
CA GLU A 266 2.89 5.16 10.37
C GLU A 266 3.52 4.01 9.59
N PRO A 267 2.81 2.90 9.36
CA PRO A 267 3.27 1.84 8.45
C PRO A 267 3.61 2.39 7.06
N LEU A 268 4.55 1.76 6.37
CA LEU A 268 4.80 2.08 4.97
C LEU A 268 3.59 1.67 4.11
N GLU A 269 3.24 2.53 3.16
CA GLU A 269 2.34 2.17 2.09
C GLU A 269 2.98 1.08 1.19
N PRO A 270 2.19 0.25 0.49
CA PRO A 270 2.74 -0.81 -0.36
C PRO A 270 3.78 -0.30 -1.37
N ARG A 271 3.55 0.89 -1.95
CA ARG A 271 4.49 1.54 -2.85
C ARG A 271 5.82 1.86 -2.16
N GLN A 272 5.76 2.47 -0.98
CA GLN A 272 6.95 2.81 -0.20
C GLN A 272 7.73 1.55 0.19
N GLN A 273 7.03 0.51 0.65
CA GLN A 273 7.62 -0.78 1.01
C GLN A 273 8.34 -1.41 -0.18
N SER A 274 7.81 -1.27 -1.40
CA SER A 274 8.43 -1.82 -2.61
C SER A 274 9.81 -1.24 -2.95
N TYR A 275 10.15 -0.07 -2.41
CA TYR A 275 11.46 0.57 -2.59
C TYR A 275 12.49 0.19 -1.52
N VAL A 276 12.07 -0.45 -0.43
CA VAL A 276 12.96 -0.89 0.65
C VAL A 276 13.53 -2.27 0.29
N ARG A 277 14.77 -2.31 -0.20
CA ARG A 277 15.44 -3.53 -0.68
C ARG A 277 16.85 -3.61 -0.12
N ALA A 278 17.37 -4.83 -0.02
CA ALA A 278 18.76 -5.09 0.33
C ALA A 278 19.71 -4.46 -0.69
N LEU A 279 20.78 -3.83 -0.22
CA LEU A 279 21.77 -3.14 -1.04
C LEU A 279 23.11 -3.87 -0.93
N PRO A 280 23.67 -4.37 -2.05
CA PRO A 280 25.04 -4.86 -2.07
C PRO A 280 26.02 -3.75 -1.65
N PRO A 281 27.08 -4.06 -0.89
CA PRO A 281 28.01 -3.04 -0.42
C PRO A 281 28.76 -2.35 -1.58
N GLU A 282 28.93 -1.02 -1.49
CA GLU A 282 29.75 -0.20 -2.38
C GLU A 282 30.86 0.48 -1.55
N PHE A 283 31.64 -0.35 -0.84
CA PHE A 283 32.74 0.13 0.00
C PHE A 283 33.75 0.94 -0.81
N ASN A 284 34.19 2.05 -0.24
CA ASN A 284 35.02 3.03 -0.93
C ASN A 284 35.97 3.74 0.06
N PRO A 285 37.10 4.31 -0.42
CA PRO A 285 38.17 4.80 0.44
C PRO A 285 37.86 6.15 1.12
N THR A 286 36.60 6.59 1.14
CA THR A 286 36.22 7.85 1.79
C THR A 286 36.40 7.71 3.31
N PRO A 287 37.23 8.56 3.95
CA PRO A 287 37.42 8.48 5.39
C PRO A 287 36.14 8.89 6.15
N HIS A 288 35.78 8.14 7.20
CA HIS A 288 34.71 8.52 8.12
C HIS A 288 35.19 9.65 9.03
N VAL A 289 34.93 10.89 8.60
CA VAL A 289 35.09 12.15 9.35
C VAL A 289 33.74 12.77 9.67
N ARG A 290 33.71 13.78 10.54
CA ARG A 290 32.48 14.46 10.93
C ARG A 290 31.64 14.89 9.71
N GLY A 291 30.35 14.56 9.72
CA GLY A 291 29.39 14.87 8.66
C GLY A 291 29.31 13.84 7.52
N ILE A 292 30.18 12.82 7.48
CA ILE A 292 30.07 11.72 6.51
C ILE A 292 28.86 10.85 6.83
N ILE A 293 28.17 10.41 5.78
CA ILE A 293 26.98 9.57 5.87
C ILE A 293 27.25 8.23 5.19
N SER A 294 26.99 7.17 5.94
CA SER A 294 27.17 5.80 5.48
C SER A 294 25.94 4.95 5.79
N MET A 295 25.74 3.89 5.02
CA MET A 295 24.63 2.96 5.21
C MET A 295 24.97 1.95 6.30
N ALA A 296 24.03 1.76 7.23
CA ALA A 296 24.13 0.76 8.28
C ALA A 296 23.68 -0.60 7.75
N HIS A 297 24.33 -1.67 8.20
CA HIS A 297 23.99 -3.06 7.92
C HIS A 297 24.11 -3.89 9.20
N GLY A 298 23.50 -5.09 9.20
CA GLY A 298 23.72 -6.11 10.22
C GLY A 298 24.99 -6.91 9.96
N ASP A 299 25.06 -8.16 10.44
CA ASP A 299 26.26 -8.99 10.28
C ASP A 299 26.60 -9.28 8.80
N ASP A 300 25.59 -9.38 7.94
CA ASP A 300 25.77 -9.45 6.49
C ASP A 300 25.94 -8.04 5.91
N PRO A 301 27.09 -7.71 5.27
CA PRO A 301 27.29 -6.43 4.58
C PRO A 301 26.25 -6.10 3.52
N ALA A 302 25.61 -7.10 2.91
CA ALA A 302 24.56 -6.91 1.90
C ALA A 302 23.16 -6.72 2.52
N SER A 303 23.03 -6.65 3.85
CA SER A 303 21.75 -6.46 4.55
C SER A 303 21.31 -5.00 4.70
N ALA A 304 22.11 -4.03 4.23
CA ALA A 304 21.72 -2.62 4.24
C ALA A 304 20.42 -2.41 3.47
N THR A 305 19.51 -1.60 4.01
CA THR A 305 18.23 -1.26 3.34
C THR A 305 17.95 0.23 3.37
N SER A 306 17.63 0.77 4.55
CA SER A 306 17.20 2.15 4.77
C SER A 306 17.90 2.85 5.93
N SER A 307 18.47 2.09 6.87
CA SER A 307 19.19 2.70 8.00
C SER A 307 20.53 3.27 7.54
N PHE A 308 20.79 4.51 7.94
CA PHE A 308 22.06 5.19 7.73
C PHE A 308 22.55 5.80 9.03
N PHE A 309 23.83 6.18 9.08
CA PHE A 309 24.38 6.95 10.17
C PHE A 309 25.20 8.14 9.67
N ILE A 310 25.25 9.19 10.48
CA ILE A 310 26.06 10.39 10.27
C ILE A 310 27.18 10.38 11.31
N VAL A 311 28.42 10.51 10.86
CA VAL A 311 29.62 10.47 11.69
C VAL A 311 29.78 11.78 12.48
N LEU A 312 30.06 11.68 13.79
CA LEU A 312 30.22 12.83 14.69
C LEU A 312 31.68 13.22 14.91
N ALA A 313 32.61 12.26 14.85
CA ALA A 313 34.05 12.50 14.90
C ALA A 313 34.83 11.49 14.04
N ARG A 314 36.13 11.75 13.81
CA ARG A 314 36.99 10.87 12.99
C ARG A 314 36.99 9.45 13.56
N THR A 315 36.57 8.48 12.74
CA THR A 315 36.45 7.08 13.16
C THR A 315 37.05 6.12 12.13
N PRO A 316 38.39 5.88 12.17
CA PRO A 316 39.07 5.01 11.19
C PRO A 316 38.57 3.56 11.19
N ALA A 317 38.04 3.08 12.32
CA ALA A 317 37.51 1.72 12.44
C ALA A 317 36.32 1.43 11.50
N LEU A 318 35.62 2.46 11.01
CA LEU A 318 34.49 2.32 10.08
C LEU A 318 34.94 2.33 8.61
N ASP A 319 36.17 2.74 8.31
CA ASP A 319 36.64 2.90 6.94
C ASP A 319 36.67 1.55 6.21
N ASN A 320 36.19 1.55 4.96
CA ASN A 320 36.02 0.36 4.11
C ASN A 320 35.12 -0.75 4.71
N GLN A 321 34.46 -0.51 5.85
CA GLN A 321 33.47 -1.43 6.44
C GLN A 321 32.03 -1.01 6.14
N TYR A 322 31.81 0.28 5.90
CA TYR A 322 30.48 0.83 5.59
C TYR A 322 30.52 1.63 4.29
N THR A 323 29.45 1.52 3.51
CA THR A 323 29.32 2.28 2.26
C THR A 323 29.07 3.74 2.56
N VAL A 324 30.08 4.59 2.31
CA VAL A 324 29.94 6.05 2.33
C VAL A 324 29.26 6.50 1.04
N PHE A 325 28.11 7.19 1.15
CA PHE A 325 27.34 7.62 -0.04
C PHE A 325 26.98 9.12 -0.05
N ALA A 326 27.16 9.82 1.06
CA ALA A 326 26.87 11.25 1.14
C ALA A 326 27.68 11.96 2.24
N ARG A 327 27.60 13.29 2.27
CA ARG A 327 28.05 14.14 3.37
C ARG A 327 27.04 15.24 3.69
N VAL A 328 27.03 15.68 4.94
CA VAL A 328 26.34 16.90 5.37
C VAL A 328 27.13 18.12 4.88
N ILE A 329 26.47 19.05 4.19
CA ILE A 329 27.04 20.32 3.73
C ILE A 329 26.46 21.53 4.48
N GLU A 330 25.27 21.39 5.09
CA GLU A 330 24.67 22.41 5.98
C GLU A 330 23.99 21.73 7.17
N GLY A 331 24.00 22.40 8.33
CA GLY A 331 23.39 21.88 9.56
C GLY A 331 24.35 21.09 10.47
N LEU A 332 25.66 21.31 10.40
CA LEU A 332 26.61 20.66 11.31
C LEU A 332 26.36 21.03 12.79
N ASP A 333 25.82 22.21 13.06
CA ASP A 333 25.35 22.67 14.37
C ASP A 333 24.11 21.89 14.85
N VAL A 334 23.27 21.41 13.93
CA VAL A 334 22.15 20.50 14.26
C VAL A 334 22.68 19.19 14.81
N LEU A 335 23.78 18.67 14.26
CA LEU A 335 24.42 17.45 14.77
C LEU A 335 24.94 17.63 16.21
N GLU A 336 25.49 18.81 16.53
CA GLU A 336 25.91 19.14 17.91
C GLU A 336 24.73 19.15 18.87
N ARG A 337 23.61 19.76 18.46
CA ARG A 337 22.39 19.76 19.26
C ARG A 337 21.84 18.34 19.47
N ILE A 338 21.87 17.50 18.44
CA ILE A 338 21.44 16.10 18.53
C ILE A 338 22.36 15.29 19.46
N GLU A 339 23.67 15.47 19.36
CA GLU A 339 24.66 14.79 20.20
C GLU A 339 24.55 15.14 21.70
N ALA A 340 24.13 16.38 21.98
CA ALA A 340 23.98 16.92 23.33
C ALA A 340 22.68 16.51 24.05
N VAL A 341 21.71 15.87 23.38
CA VAL A 341 20.43 15.55 24.01
C VAL A 341 20.60 14.54 25.17
N PRO A 342 19.67 14.52 26.14
CA PRO A 342 19.63 13.47 27.16
C PRO A 342 19.38 12.10 26.52
N LEU A 343 20.13 11.08 26.97
CA LEU A 343 20.07 9.71 26.46
C LEU A 343 19.73 8.72 27.58
N ASN A 344 19.03 7.63 27.23
CA ASN A 344 18.94 6.40 28.00
C ASN A 344 19.74 5.31 27.26
N GLY A 345 20.95 5.03 27.73
CA GLY A 345 21.94 4.32 26.90
C GLY A 345 22.34 5.19 25.70
N GLU A 346 22.22 4.66 24.48
CA GLU A 346 22.41 5.43 23.25
C GLU A 346 21.09 5.92 22.63
N ALA A 347 19.94 5.64 23.26
CA ALA A 347 18.64 6.08 22.76
C ALA A 347 18.30 7.48 23.29
N PRO A 348 17.88 8.44 22.44
CA PRO A 348 17.37 9.73 22.91
C PRO A 348 16.16 9.58 23.84
N VAL A 349 16.18 10.29 24.97
CA VAL A 349 15.04 10.34 25.92
C VAL A 349 13.85 11.03 25.25
N THR A 350 14.09 12.12 24.55
CA THR A 350 13.11 12.79 23.70
C THR A 350 13.33 12.37 22.26
N ARG A 351 12.26 11.92 21.60
CA ARG A 351 12.31 11.53 20.19
C ARG A 351 12.82 12.68 19.32
N ILE A 352 13.86 12.41 18.54
CA ILE A 352 14.31 13.28 17.46
C ILE A 352 13.66 12.78 16.17
N GLU A 353 12.61 13.45 15.74
CA GLU A 353 11.80 13.04 14.60
C GLU A 353 12.39 13.57 13.30
N VAL A 354 12.49 12.71 12.29
CA VAL A 354 12.66 13.11 10.89
C VAL A 354 11.27 13.45 10.37
N MET A 355 10.97 14.75 10.28
CA MET A 355 9.67 15.22 9.82
C MET A 355 9.45 14.87 8.35
N ARG A 356 10.46 15.14 7.52
CA ARG A 356 10.49 14.71 6.11
C ARG A 356 11.89 14.79 5.52
N VAL A 357 12.11 14.11 4.40
CA VAL A 357 13.31 14.30 3.57
C VAL A 357 12.92 14.91 2.22
N ARG A 358 13.26 16.18 2.00
CA ARG A 358 12.98 16.87 0.74
C ARG A 358 14.12 16.72 -0.25
N LEU A 359 13.81 16.39 -1.49
CA LEU A 359 14.77 16.53 -2.58
C LEU A 359 14.73 17.96 -3.11
N VAL A 360 15.90 18.57 -3.26
CA VAL A 360 16.05 19.90 -3.85
C VAL A 360 17.06 19.83 -4.99
N SER A 361 16.73 20.51 -6.08
CA SER A 361 17.71 20.81 -7.12
C SER A 361 18.43 22.10 -6.72
N PRO A 362 19.77 22.16 -6.89
CA PRO A 362 20.58 23.32 -6.56
C PRO A 362 20.23 24.54 -7.41
#